data_AF-A0A0F9YEM0-F1
#
_entry.id   AF-A0A0F9YEM0-F1
#
_cell.length_a   1.000
_cell.length_b   1.000
_cell.length_c   1.000
_cell.angle_alpha   90.00
_cell.angle_beta   90.00
_cell.angle_gamma   90.00
#
_symmetry.space_group_name_H-M   'P 1'
#
loop_
_entity.id
_entity.type
_entity.pdbx_description
1 polymer ?
#
loop_
_entity_poly.entity_id
_entity_poly.type
_entity_poly.pdbx_seq_one_letter_code
_entity_poly.pdbx_strand_id
1 'polypeptide(L)'
;MCKLQLSSFISMNLADKEYLSSLEKEVIGNYVYFFSPLDKEYLSHFKDTIETLEELKKYKSWYQRIFDSKKLSEAKRIYKEEIDTIVKKISDLHKEQREEERLLYSKKTKMDKYWQLRKEIESMPQYGIWRQAVLQKFGRKCAVCGSTENLEVDHRYKSFYAITKEYGITNKVQAYGCAELWDIDNGAPLCKTHHDQTPSSRKYLQTNQKTI
;
A
#
# COMPACT_ATOMS: atom_id res chain seq x y z
N MET A 1 0.34 18.64 -1.03
CA MET A 1 0.08 19.57 0.08
C MET A 1 -0.79 18.85 1.10
N CYS A 2 -0.22 18.42 2.23
CA CYS A 2 -0.97 17.92 3.37
C CYS A 2 -0.11 18.14 4.62
N LYS A 3 -0.28 19.30 5.26
CA LYS A 3 0.24 19.58 6.61
C LYS A 3 -0.90 19.25 7.57
N LEU A 4 -0.91 18.05 8.13
CA LEU A 4 -1.74 17.75 9.29
C LEU A 4 -0.91 17.98 10.56
N GLN A 5 -1.54 18.73 11.46
CA GLN A 5 -0.99 19.29 12.68
C GLN A 5 -0.69 18.18 13.70
N LEU A 6 0.56 18.12 14.15
CA LEU A 6 1.05 17.28 15.25
C LEU A 6 1.28 18.12 16.52
N SER A 7 0.56 19.23 16.69
CA SER A 7 0.80 20.20 17.78
C SER A 7 -0.12 20.04 19.00
N SER A 8 -0.93 18.98 19.11
CA SER A 8 -1.92 18.84 20.19
C SER A 8 -1.48 18.04 21.42
N PHE A 9 -0.27 17.46 21.45
CA PHE A 9 0.07 16.46 22.48
C PHE A 9 0.87 16.95 23.70
N ILE A 10 1.21 18.24 23.81
CA ILE A 10 2.05 18.76 24.91
C ILE A 10 1.25 19.58 25.96
N SER A 11 -0.02 19.93 25.68
CA SER A 11 -0.84 20.75 26.60
C SER A 11 -1.65 19.97 27.66
N MET A 12 -1.47 18.65 27.80
CA MET A 12 -2.30 17.84 28.71
C MET A 12 -1.90 17.91 30.21
N ASN A 13 -0.65 18.20 30.57
CA ASN A 13 -0.23 18.10 31.99
C ASN A 13 -0.71 19.24 32.91
N LEU A 14 -1.14 20.38 32.36
CA LEU A 14 -1.74 21.47 33.15
C LEU A 14 -3.27 21.36 33.20
N ALA A 15 -3.88 20.87 32.12
CA ALA A 15 -5.31 20.59 32.06
C ALA A 15 -5.74 19.49 33.04
N ASP A 16 -4.90 18.49 33.31
CA ASP A 16 -5.26 17.41 34.25
C ASP A 16 -5.35 17.86 35.72
N LYS A 17 -4.57 18.88 36.12
CA LYS A 17 -4.66 19.44 37.49
C LYS A 17 -5.89 20.35 37.65
N GLU A 18 -6.21 21.16 36.64
CA GLU A 18 -7.43 21.97 36.65
C GLU A 18 -8.70 21.10 36.50
N TYR A 19 -8.65 20.04 35.70
CA TYR A 19 -9.75 19.10 35.50
C TYR A 19 -10.04 18.29 36.78
N LEU A 20 -9.02 17.78 37.47
CA LEU A 20 -9.20 17.09 38.75
C LEU A 20 -9.65 18.05 39.86
N SER A 21 -9.17 19.30 39.88
CA SER A 21 -9.64 20.32 40.83
C SER A 21 -11.08 20.78 40.56
N SER A 22 -11.50 20.80 39.29
CA SER A 22 -12.88 21.06 38.88
C SER A 22 -13.81 19.93 39.31
N LEU A 23 -13.41 18.68 39.10
CA LEU A 23 -14.15 17.49 39.55
C LEU A 23 -14.29 17.44 41.09
N GLU A 24 -13.24 17.78 41.85
CA GLU A 24 -13.35 17.85 43.32
C GLU A 24 -14.34 18.93 43.78
N LYS A 25 -14.36 20.11 43.13
CA LYS A 25 -15.32 21.18 43.49
C LYS A 25 -16.76 20.86 43.08
N GLU A 26 -16.95 20.18 41.97
CA GLU A 26 -18.28 19.79 41.46
C GLU A 26 -18.87 18.61 42.23
N VAL A 27 -18.03 17.68 42.70
CA VAL A 27 -18.47 16.55 43.54
C VAL A 27 -18.69 16.99 44.99
N ILE A 28 -17.86 17.88 45.55
CA ILE A 28 -18.01 18.36 46.93
C ILE A 28 -19.12 19.44 47.02
N GLY A 29 -19.31 20.27 45.99
CA GLY A 29 -20.34 21.32 45.97
C GLY A 29 -21.77 20.80 45.90
N ASN A 30 -21.99 19.63 45.29
CA ASN A 30 -23.32 19.04 45.13
C ASN A 30 -23.81 18.22 46.34
N TYR A 31 -22.96 17.99 47.35
CA TYR A 31 -23.29 17.14 48.50
C TYR A 31 -23.51 17.89 49.82
N VAL A 32 -23.40 19.23 49.85
CA VAL A 32 -23.42 20.01 51.11
C VAL A 32 -24.75 20.72 51.39
N TYR A 33 -25.68 20.81 50.45
CA TYR A 33 -27.00 21.40 50.69
C TYR A 33 -28.10 20.34 50.68
N PHE A 34 -28.37 19.74 51.84
CA PHE A 34 -29.68 19.29 52.36
C PHE A 34 -29.47 18.19 53.41
N PHE A 35 -29.29 18.56 54.69
CA PHE A 35 -29.48 17.58 55.78
C PHE A 35 -30.23 18.18 56.96
N SER A 36 -31.52 17.84 56.99
CA SER A 36 -32.36 17.82 58.20
C SER A 36 -32.04 16.55 59.00
N PRO A 37 -32.04 16.60 60.34
CA PRO A 37 -31.71 15.45 61.16
C PRO A 37 -32.87 14.47 61.18
N LEU A 38 -32.64 13.25 60.75
CA LEU A 38 -33.20 11.99 61.27
C LEU A 38 -33.10 10.93 60.16
N ASP A 39 -32.07 10.10 60.22
CA ASP A 39 -32.25 8.65 60.06
C ASP A 39 -30.98 7.91 60.50
N LYS A 40 -31.15 6.93 61.40
CA LYS A 40 -30.06 6.06 61.86
C LYS A 40 -29.47 5.22 60.73
N GLU A 41 -30.21 5.04 59.64
CA GLU A 41 -29.80 4.40 58.39
C GLU A 41 -28.78 5.26 57.60
N TYR A 42 -28.80 6.58 57.81
CA TYR A 42 -27.85 7.50 57.18
C TYR A 42 -26.45 7.43 57.80
N LEU A 43 -26.38 7.12 59.11
CA LEU A 43 -25.11 6.97 59.83
C LEU A 43 -24.35 5.68 59.46
N SER A 44 -25.01 4.62 58.97
CA SER A 44 -24.30 3.44 58.47
C SER A 44 -23.66 3.71 57.11
N HIS A 45 -24.37 4.37 56.19
CA HIS A 45 -23.81 4.81 54.91
C HIS A 45 -22.66 5.80 55.08
N PHE A 46 -22.70 6.66 56.10
CA PHE A 46 -21.61 7.59 56.39
C PHE A 46 -20.35 6.88 56.94
N LYS A 47 -20.50 5.78 57.69
CA LYS A 47 -19.36 4.95 58.12
C LYS A 47 -18.69 4.23 56.95
N ASP A 48 -19.47 3.67 56.03
CA ASP A 48 -18.96 3.02 54.81
C ASP A 48 -18.23 4.04 53.90
N THR A 49 -18.69 5.30 53.91
CA THR A 49 -18.06 6.43 53.19
C THR A 49 -16.75 6.87 53.86
N ILE A 50 -16.66 6.84 55.20
CA ILE A 50 -15.42 7.15 55.94
C ILE A 50 -14.38 6.04 55.75
N GLU A 51 -14.80 4.77 55.73
CA GLU A 51 -13.91 3.62 55.51
C GLU A 51 -13.31 3.65 54.09
N THR A 52 -14.12 3.99 53.08
CA THR A 52 -13.62 4.25 51.71
C THR A 52 -12.68 5.46 51.65
N LEU A 53 -12.88 6.51 52.46
CA LEU A 53 -11.97 7.65 52.52
C LEU A 53 -10.63 7.33 53.20
N GLU A 54 -10.60 6.46 54.21
CA GLU A 54 -9.35 5.97 54.82
C GLU A 54 -8.59 5.03 53.88
N GLU A 55 -9.31 4.20 53.12
CA GLU A 55 -8.71 3.41 52.04
C GLU A 55 -8.14 4.29 50.92
N LEU A 56 -8.85 5.36 50.53
CA LEU A 56 -8.35 6.33 49.55
C LEU A 56 -7.11 7.09 50.07
N LYS A 57 -7.02 7.40 51.38
CA LYS A 57 -5.82 7.98 51.99
C LYS A 57 -4.64 7.00 51.99
N LYS A 58 -4.87 5.72 52.26
CA LYS A 58 -3.86 4.66 52.10
C LYS A 58 -3.42 4.51 50.65
N TYR A 59 -4.36 4.55 49.71
CA TYR A 59 -4.09 4.47 48.26
C TYR A 59 -3.28 5.67 47.78
N LYS A 60 -3.62 6.89 48.23
CA LYS A 60 -2.88 8.12 47.93
C LYS A 60 -1.45 8.10 48.49
N SER A 61 -1.27 7.65 49.73
CA SER A 61 0.04 7.44 50.36
C SER A 61 0.89 6.39 49.63
N TRP A 62 0.27 5.29 49.20
CA TRP A 62 0.89 4.25 48.38
C TRP A 62 1.27 4.79 46.99
N TYR A 63 0.40 5.58 46.35
CA TYR A 63 0.66 6.27 45.08
C TYR A 63 1.82 7.25 45.19
N GLN A 64 1.87 8.05 46.26
CA GLN A 64 2.94 8.99 46.56
C GLN A 64 4.29 8.29 46.82
N ARG A 65 4.28 7.06 47.35
CA ARG A 65 5.48 6.23 47.59
C ARG A 65 5.95 5.48 46.35
N ILE A 66 5.04 5.09 45.45
CA ILE A 66 5.40 4.47 44.16
C ILE A 66 5.94 5.51 43.19
N PHE A 67 5.42 6.74 43.25
CA PHE A 67 5.92 7.87 42.48
C PHE A 67 7.08 8.57 43.19
N ASP A 68 8.23 7.90 43.27
CA ASP A 68 9.50 8.64 43.27
C ASP A 68 9.49 9.50 41.99
N SER A 69 9.42 10.82 42.14
CA SER A 69 9.34 11.76 41.01
C SER A 69 10.44 11.51 39.96
N LYS A 70 11.60 11.04 40.43
CA LYS A 70 12.72 10.60 39.60
C LYS A 70 12.39 9.37 38.75
N LYS A 71 11.79 8.33 39.31
CA LYS A 71 11.36 7.12 38.57
C LYS A 71 10.28 7.44 37.55
N LEU A 72 9.34 8.33 37.87
CA LEU A 72 8.35 8.80 36.89
C LEU A 72 9.00 9.54 35.72
N SER A 73 9.93 10.46 36.01
CA SER A 73 10.60 11.24 34.98
C SER A 73 11.42 10.36 34.02
N GLU A 74 12.06 9.32 34.57
CA GLU A 74 12.80 8.33 33.81
C GLU A 74 11.88 7.46 32.95
N ALA A 75 10.78 6.95 33.51
CA ALA A 75 9.77 6.21 32.75
C ALA A 75 9.20 7.06 31.59
N LYS A 76 8.85 8.33 31.85
CA LYS A 76 8.38 9.27 30.81
C LYS A 76 9.40 9.46 29.69
N ARG A 77 10.70 9.55 30.03
CA ARG A 77 11.79 9.65 29.04
C ARG A 77 11.85 8.40 28.17
N ILE A 78 11.84 7.21 28.78
CA ILE A 78 11.86 5.92 28.07
C ILE A 78 10.67 5.81 27.12
N TYR A 79 9.45 6.06 27.61
CA TYR A 79 8.23 6.03 26.78
C TYR A 79 8.31 7.02 25.61
N LYS A 80 8.85 8.22 25.83
CA LYS A 80 9.03 9.20 24.77
C LYS A 80 10.00 8.69 23.70
N GLU A 81 11.15 8.14 24.10
CA GLU A 81 12.14 7.57 23.18
C GLU A 81 11.57 6.39 22.36
N GLU A 82 10.76 5.54 23.00
CA GLU A 82 10.04 4.45 22.33
C GLU A 82 9.01 4.98 21.32
N ILE A 83 8.21 5.96 21.70
CA ILE A 83 7.23 6.62 20.81
C ILE A 83 7.94 7.26 19.62
N ASP A 84 9.01 8.03 19.86
CA ASP A 84 9.78 8.68 18.80
C ASP A 84 10.38 7.64 17.83
N THR A 85 10.83 6.50 18.36
CA THR A 85 11.32 5.36 17.56
C THR A 85 10.20 4.75 16.70
N ILE A 86 9.01 4.53 17.26
CA ILE A 86 7.85 4.00 16.54
C ILE A 86 7.40 4.97 15.45
N VAL A 87 7.29 6.26 15.78
CA VAL A 87 6.90 7.31 14.81
C VAL A 87 7.88 7.37 13.65
N LYS A 88 9.19 7.28 13.93
CA LYS A 88 10.22 7.21 12.88
C LYS A 88 10.02 5.99 11.99
N LYS A 89 9.84 4.79 12.56
CA LYS A 89 9.59 3.55 11.81
C LYS A 89 8.36 3.66 10.90
N ILE A 90 7.25 4.22 11.40
CA ILE A 90 6.04 4.44 10.60
C ILE A 90 6.32 5.39 9.44
N SER A 91 7.08 6.46 9.68
CA SER A 91 7.46 7.43 8.65
C SER A 91 8.30 6.80 7.54
N ASP A 92 9.27 5.96 7.91
CA ASP A 92 10.13 5.22 6.99
C ASP A 92 9.32 4.20 6.16
N LEU A 93 8.44 3.41 6.80
CA LEU A 93 7.54 2.49 6.11
C LEU A 93 6.63 3.20 5.09
N HIS A 94 6.04 4.33 5.47
CA HIS A 94 5.23 5.13 4.53
C HIS A 94 6.07 5.69 3.38
N LYS A 95 7.36 5.98 3.60
CA LYS A 95 8.27 6.44 2.53
C LYS A 95 8.56 5.32 1.55
N GLU A 96 8.82 4.10 2.03
CA GLU A 96 9.05 2.91 1.22
C GLU A 96 7.81 2.59 0.37
N GLN A 97 6.62 2.54 0.98
CA GLN A 97 5.36 2.31 0.27
C GLN A 97 5.13 3.31 -0.87
N ARG A 98 5.36 4.60 -0.63
CA ARG A 98 5.24 5.63 -1.68
C ARG A 98 6.20 5.40 -2.85
N GLU A 99 7.40 4.90 -2.58
CA GLU A 99 8.38 4.63 -3.64
C GLU A 99 7.99 3.38 -4.45
N GLU A 100 7.50 2.34 -3.79
CA GLU A 100 6.94 1.15 -4.45
C GLU A 100 5.77 1.52 -5.38
N GLU A 101 4.83 2.35 -4.90
CA GLU A 101 3.71 2.85 -5.70
C GLU A 101 4.17 3.64 -6.93
N ARG A 102 5.19 4.50 -6.77
CA ARG A 102 5.78 5.25 -7.89
C ARG A 102 6.41 4.34 -8.92
N LEU A 103 7.16 3.32 -8.48
CA LEU A 103 7.77 2.33 -9.36
C LEU A 103 6.70 1.52 -10.10
N LEU A 104 5.65 1.10 -9.40
CA LEU A 104 4.51 0.38 -9.99
C LEU A 104 3.80 1.25 -11.04
N TYR A 105 3.52 2.51 -10.72
CA TYR A 105 2.90 3.47 -11.64
C TYR A 105 3.78 3.70 -12.88
N SER A 106 5.09 3.93 -12.70
CA SER A 106 6.04 4.11 -13.79
C SER A 106 6.09 2.88 -14.72
N LYS A 107 6.12 1.66 -14.15
CA LYS A 107 6.04 0.41 -14.92
C LYS A 107 4.72 0.33 -15.69
N LYS A 108 3.59 0.65 -15.06
CA LYS A 108 2.26 0.64 -15.69
C LYS A 108 2.19 1.60 -16.88
N THR A 109 2.61 2.86 -16.71
CA THR A 109 2.61 3.86 -17.79
C THR A 109 3.52 3.45 -18.95
N LYS A 110 4.68 2.85 -18.68
CA LYS A 110 5.57 2.32 -19.74
C LYS A 110 4.88 1.19 -20.52
N MET A 111 4.21 0.28 -19.82
CA MET A 111 3.45 -0.80 -20.46
C MET A 111 2.27 -0.27 -21.27
N ASP A 112 1.52 0.71 -20.77
CA ASP A 112 0.38 1.30 -21.48
C ASP A 112 0.83 1.96 -22.79
N LYS A 113 1.94 2.70 -22.78
CA LYS A 113 2.55 3.26 -23.99
C LYS A 113 2.97 2.19 -24.99
N TYR A 114 3.57 1.10 -24.52
CA TYR A 114 3.91 -0.05 -25.37
C TYR A 114 2.67 -0.68 -26.01
N TRP A 115 1.60 -0.90 -25.23
CA TRP A 115 0.34 -1.45 -25.75
C TRP A 115 -0.32 -0.53 -26.78
N GLN A 116 -0.27 0.78 -26.54
CA GLN A 116 -0.78 1.75 -27.50
C GLN A 116 0.02 1.71 -28.80
N LEU A 117 1.36 1.76 -28.73
CA LEU A 117 2.24 1.66 -29.90
C LEU A 117 2.00 0.35 -30.67
N ARG A 118 1.86 -0.77 -29.96
CA ARG A 118 1.57 -2.07 -30.57
C ARG A 118 0.27 -2.04 -31.37
N LYS A 119 -0.83 -1.55 -30.78
CA LYS A 119 -2.12 -1.40 -31.47
C LYS A 119 -2.01 -0.50 -32.69
N GLU A 120 -1.26 0.60 -32.55
CA GLU A 120 -1.02 1.53 -33.64
C GLU A 120 -0.28 0.87 -34.81
N ILE A 121 0.74 0.04 -34.53
CA ILE A 121 1.50 -0.69 -35.56
C ILE A 121 0.66 -1.82 -36.17
N GLU A 122 -0.07 -2.58 -35.36
CA GLU A 122 -0.96 -3.66 -35.83
C GLU A 122 -2.11 -3.12 -36.71
N SER A 123 -2.49 -1.85 -36.55
CA SER A 123 -3.47 -1.17 -37.42
C SER A 123 -2.91 -0.73 -38.78
N MET A 124 -1.58 -0.81 -38.99
CA MET A 124 -0.95 -0.38 -40.24
C MET A 124 -1.18 -1.41 -41.36
N PRO A 125 -1.31 -0.97 -42.62
CA PRO A 125 -1.39 -1.88 -43.77
C PRO A 125 -0.21 -2.86 -43.87
N GLN A 126 0.99 -2.41 -43.50
CA GLN A 126 2.24 -3.20 -43.50
C GLN A 126 2.12 -4.44 -42.63
N TYR A 127 1.49 -4.32 -41.46
CA TYR A 127 1.26 -5.45 -40.58
C TYR A 127 0.33 -6.47 -41.23
N GLY A 128 -0.73 -6.01 -41.91
CA GLY A 128 -1.61 -6.88 -42.70
C GLY A 128 -0.86 -7.64 -43.79
N ILE A 129 -0.02 -6.95 -44.55
CA ILE A 129 0.81 -7.53 -45.63
C ILE A 129 1.78 -8.57 -45.06
N TRP A 130 2.56 -8.18 -44.05
CA TRP A 130 3.51 -9.07 -43.37
C TRP A 130 2.83 -10.32 -42.80
N ARG A 131 1.71 -10.13 -42.09
CA ARG A 131 0.94 -11.24 -41.50
C ARG A 131 0.46 -12.22 -42.57
N GLN A 132 -0.05 -11.74 -43.71
CA GLN A 132 -0.47 -12.61 -44.81
C GLN A 132 0.71 -13.35 -45.44
N ALA A 133 1.85 -12.67 -45.64
CA ALA A 133 3.04 -13.29 -46.19
C ALA A 133 3.57 -14.43 -45.29
N VAL A 134 3.60 -14.20 -43.97
CA VAL A 134 3.94 -15.24 -42.98
C VAL A 134 2.95 -16.40 -43.05
N LEU A 135 1.64 -16.13 -43.06
CA LEU A 135 0.65 -17.20 -43.18
C LEU A 135 0.79 -17.99 -44.48
N GLN A 136 1.04 -17.33 -45.61
CA GLN A 136 1.22 -17.98 -46.90
C GLN A 136 2.46 -18.87 -46.92
N LYS A 137 3.58 -18.40 -46.37
CA LYS A 137 4.83 -19.17 -46.24
C LYS A 137 4.62 -20.52 -45.54
N PHE A 138 3.79 -20.54 -44.50
CA PHE A 138 3.50 -21.76 -43.72
C PHE A 138 2.22 -22.48 -44.18
N GLY A 139 1.65 -22.15 -45.34
CA GLY A 139 0.44 -22.79 -45.86
C GLY A 139 -0.79 -22.62 -44.95
N ARG A 140 -0.86 -21.51 -44.20
CA ARG A 140 -1.91 -21.18 -43.22
C ARG A 140 -2.09 -22.27 -42.16
N LYS A 141 -0.98 -22.85 -41.70
CA LYS A 141 -0.92 -23.88 -40.67
C LYS A 141 0.03 -23.46 -39.56
N CYS A 142 -0.22 -23.95 -38.35
CA CYS A 142 0.68 -23.80 -37.21
C CYS A 142 2.07 -24.35 -37.58
N ALA A 143 3.11 -23.55 -37.36
CA ALA A 143 4.50 -23.91 -37.67
C ALA A 143 5.04 -25.08 -36.83
N VAL A 144 4.33 -25.47 -35.75
CA VAL A 144 4.74 -26.56 -34.85
C VAL A 144 3.93 -27.83 -35.11
N CYS A 145 2.59 -27.77 -35.08
CA CYS A 145 1.73 -28.95 -35.18
C CYS A 145 0.91 -29.07 -36.46
N GLY A 146 0.99 -28.10 -37.36
CA GLY A 146 0.21 -28.12 -38.61
C GLY A 146 -1.29 -27.81 -38.47
N SER A 147 -1.80 -27.56 -37.26
CA SER A 147 -3.21 -27.17 -37.03
C SER A 147 -3.57 -25.90 -37.82
N THR A 148 -4.79 -25.84 -38.34
CA THR A 148 -5.34 -24.68 -39.06
C THR A 148 -6.24 -23.81 -38.19
N GLU A 149 -6.48 -24.19 -36.94
CA GLU A 149 -7.43 -23.54 -36.05
C GLU A 149 -6.75 -22.51 -35.14
N ASN A 150 -7.43 -21.37 -34.91
CA ASN A 150 -7.03 -20.33 -33.96
C ASN A 150 -5.55 -19.89 -34.11
N LEU A 151 -5.16 -19.55 -35.34
CA LEU A 151 -3.80 -19.14 -35.66
C LEU A 151 -3.52 -17.68 -35.27
N GLU A 152 -2.54 -17.51 -34.38
CA GLU A 152 -1.93 -16.24 -34.01
C GLU A 152 -0.55 -16.16 -34.71
N VAL A 153 -0.21 -15.03 -35.32
CA VAL A 153 1.11 -14.83 -35.94
C VAL A 153 1.97 -14.06 -34.95
N ASP A 154 3.14 -14.61 -34.63
CA ASP A 154 4.07 -14.02 -33.67
C ASP A 154 5.46 -13.81 -34.28
N HIS A 155 6.22 -12.89 -33.69
CA HIS A 155 7.63 -12.67 -33.99
C HIS A 155 8.48 -13.66 -33.19
N ARG A 156 8.94 -14.73 -33.84
CA ARG A 156 9.46 -15.95 -33.20
C ARG A 156 10.88 -15.81 -32.63
N TYR A 157 11.81 -15.25 -33.38
CA TYR A 157 13.23 -15.20 -32.99
C TYR A 157 13.56 -13.93 -32.22
N LYS A 158 13.04 -12.79 -32.69
CA LYS A 158 13.20 -11.49 -32.05
C LYS A 158 11.81 -10.91 -31.81
N SER A 159 11.38 -10.91 -30.56
CA SER A 159 10.02 -10.49 -30.20
C SER A 159 9.76 -9.04 -30.61
N PHE A 160 8.50 -8.70 -30.85
CA PHE A 160 8.07 -7.32 -31.11
C PHE A 160 8.62 -6.31 -30.08
N TYR A 161 8.65 -6.70 -28.80
CA TYR A 161 9.21 -5.86 -27.74
C TYR A 161 10.73 -5.67 -27.89
N ALA A 162 11.48 -6.74 -28.20
CA ALA A 162 12.91 -6.65 -28.42
C ALA A 162 13.23 -5.76 -29.64
N ILE A 163 12.51 -5.91 -30.75
CA ILE A 163 12.67 -5.08 -31.95
C ILE A 163 12.37 -3.61 -31.62
N THR A 164 11.20 -3.31 -31.06
CA THR A 164 10.82 -1.91 -30.77
C THR A 164 11.79 -1.23 -29.81
N LYS A 165 12.31 -1.95 -28.82
CA LYS A 165 13.31 -1.44 -27.88
C LYS A 165 14.68 -1.22 -28.54
N GLU A 166 15.17 -2.18 -29.31
CA GLU A 166 16.50 -2.13 -29.91
C GLU A 166 16.62 -1.05 -30.99
N TYR A 167 15.59 -0.90 -31.83
CA TYR A 167 15.56 0.11 -32.90
C TYR A 167 14.95 1.45 -32.46
N GLY A 168 14.63 1.61 -31.16
CA GLY A 168 14.07 2.87 -30.63
C GLY A 168 12.75 3.28 -31.28
N ILE A 169 11.90 2.30 -31.64
CA ILE A 169 10.61 2.55 -32.28
C ILE A 169 9.63 3.05 -31.22
N THR A 170 9.19 4.30 -31.40
CA THR A 170 8.25 4.99 -30.51
C THR A 170 6.97 5.43 -31.21
N ASN A 171 6.90 5.30 -32.53
CA ASN A 171 5.74 5.70 -33.34
C ASN A 171 5.65 4.89 -34.65
N LYS A 172 4.53 5.03 -35.36
CA LYS A 172 4.26 4.31 -36.63
C LYS A 172 5.22 4.63 -37.76
N VAL A 173 5.73 5.86 -37.85
CA VAL A 173 6.65 6.27 -38.92
C VAL A 173 7.98 5.54 -38.78
N GLN A 174 8.51 5.45 -37.56
CA GLN A 174 9.69 4.64 -37.27
C GLN A 174 9.44 3.14 -37.55
N ALA A 175 8.26 2.64 -37.17
CA ALA A 175 7.89 1.25 -37.45
C ALA A 175 7.84 0.95 -38.95
N TYR A 176 7.29 1.86 -39.75
CA TYR A 176 7.23 1.73 -41.21
C TYR A 176 8.62 1.50 -41.83
N GLY A 177 9.64 2.21 -41.35
CA GLY A 177 11.01 2.11 -41.85
C GLY A 177 11.87 0.98 -41.25
N CYS A 178 11.36 0.21 -40.29
CA CYS A 178 12.13 -0.85 -39.64
C CYS A 178 11.97 -2.18 -40.39
N ALA A 179 12.98 -2.58 -41.15
CA ALA A 179 12.95 -3.80 -41.94
C ALA A 179 12.77 -5.06 -41.07
N GLU A 180 13.43 -5.12 -39.91
CA GLU A 180 13.41 -6.26 -38.99
C GLU A 180 12.05 -6.49 -38.36
N LEU A 181 11.22 -5.45 -38.23
CA LEU A 181 9.84 -5.58 -37.78
C LEU A 181 8.98 -6.32 -38.82
N TRP A 182 9.32 -6.19 -40.09
CA TRP A 182 8.61 -6.75 -41.24
C TRP A 182 9.32 -7.96 -41.85
N ASP A 183 10.32 -8.53 -41.16
CA ASP A 183 11.00 -9.73 -41.60
C ASP A 183 10.05 -10.94 -41.54
N ILE A 184 9.78 -11.54 -42.70
CA ILE A 184 8.91 -12.72 -42.85
C ILE A 184 9.57 -13.94 -42.21
N ASP A 185 10.90 -14.01 -42.17
CA ASP A 185 11.63 -15.13 -41.57
C ASP A 185 11.54 -15.11 -40.04
N ASN A 186 11.39 -13.92 -39.45
CA ASN A 186 11.09 -13.76 -38.03
C ASN A 186 9.60 -14.01 -37.68
N GLY A 187 8.72 -14.21 -38.65
CA GLY A 187 7.30 -14.51 -38.41
C GLY A 187 7.00 -16.01 -38.36
N ALA A 188 6.14 -16.44 -37.44
CA ALA A 188 5.59 -17.80 -37.43
C ALA A 188 4.11 -17.80 -37.00
N PRO A 189 3.21 -18.47 -37.75
CA PRO A 189 1.86 -18.75 -37.29
C PRO A 189 1.86 -19.90 -36.29
N LEU A 190 1.22 -19.71 -35.14
CA LEU A 190 1.09 -20.70 -34.08
C LEU A 190 -0.39 -20.85 -33.71
N CYS A 191 -0.84 -22.09 -33.47
CA CYS A 191 -2.15 -22.27 -32.84
C CYS A 191 -2.08 -21.80 -31.38
N LYS A 192 -3.25 -21.49 -30.79
CA LYS A 192 -3.35 -20.97 -29.42
C LYS A 192 -2.52 -21.74 -28.39
N THR A 193 -2.56 -23.08 -28.43
CA THR A 193 -1.80 -23.94 -27.51
C THR A 193 -0.28 -23.72 -27.60
N HIS A 194 0.27 -23.65 -28.82
CA HIS A 194 1.71 -23.43 -29.00
C HIS A 194 2.10 -21.97 -28.81
N HIS A 195 1.23 -21.03 -29.19
CA HIS A 195 1.46 -19.62 -28.94
C HIS A 195 1.59 -19.34 -27.45
N ASP A 196 0.72 -19.93 -26.61
CA ASP A 196 0.77 -19.76 -25.15
C ASP A 196 2.06 -20.31 -24.51
N GLN A 197 2.79 -21.21 -25.19
CA GLN A 197 4.06 -21.76 -24.72
C GLN A 197 5.28 -20.89 -25.08
N THR A 198 5.09 -19.87 -25.92
CA THR A 198 6.18 -18.96 -26.29
C THR A 198 6.52 -17.97 -25.16
N PRO A 199 7.78 -17.53 -25.03
CA PRO A 199 8.16 -16.51 -24.04
C PRO A 199 7.44 -15.16 -24.22
N SER A 200 6.98 -14.86 -25.44
CA SER A 200 6.20 -13.67 -25.81
C SER A 200 4.74 -13.76 -25.37
N SER A 201 4.24 -14.95 -25.02
CA SER A 201 2.85 -15.15 -24.62
C SER A 201 2.56 -14.51 -23.25
N ARG A 202 1.40 -13.86 -23.14
CA ARG A 202 0.93 -13.29 -21.86
C ARG A 202 0.81 -14.37 -20.77
N LYS A 203 0.43 -15.58 -21.15
CA LYS A 203 0.20 -16.69 -20.22
C LYS A 203 1.52 -17.21 -19.64
N TYR A 204 2.56 -17.33 -20.48
CA TYR A 204 3.90 -17.72 -20.06
C TYR A 204 4.49 -16.74 -19.02
N LEU A 205 4.30 -15.44 -19.25
CA LEU A 205 4.75 -14.40 -18.32
C LEU A 205 4.04 -14.49 -16.95
N GLN A 206 2.77 -14.90 -16.91
CA GLN A 206 2.01 -15.03 -15.66
C GLN A 206 2.37 -16.29 -14.86
N THR A 207 2.66 -17.41 -15.53
CA THR A 207 3.01 -18.67 -14.84
C THR A 207 4.41 -18.63 -14.24
N ASN A 208 5.36 -17.96 -14.90
CA ASN A 208 6.77 -17.96 -14.48
C ASN A 208 7.13 -16.82 -13.51
N GLN A 209 6.26 -15.82 -13.34
CA GLN A 209 6.45 -14.77 -12.32
C GLN A 209 6.05 -15.21 -10.90
N LYS A 210 5.34 -16.34 -10.76
CA LYS A 210 4.94 -16.88 -9.44
C LYS A 210 5.96 -17.82 -8.80
N THR A 211 7.01 -18.18 -9.54
CA THR A 211 8.00 -19.20 -9.16
C THR A 211 9.34 -18.60 -8.72
N ILE A 212 9.43 -17.27 -8.62
CA ILE A 212 10.59 -16.51 -8.15
C ILE A 212 10.15 -15.74 -6.91
#